data_AF-A0AAD1RHD9-F1
#
_entry.id   AF-A0AAD1RHD9-F1
#
_cell.length_a   1.000
_cell.length_b   1.000
_cell.length_c   1.000
_cell.angle_alpha   90.00
_cell.angle_beta   90.00
_cell.angle_gamma   90.00
#
_symmetry.space_group_name_H-M   'P 1'
#
loop_
_entity.id
_entity.type
_entity.pdbx_description
1 polymer ?
#
loop_
_entity_poly.entity_id
_entity_poly.type
_entity_poly.pdbx_seq_one_letter_code
_entity_poly.pdbx_strand_id
1 'polypeptide(L)'
;MIDPSKPIPGMTIEESLDFEALAKYQKQLEDRKQSLKDAMKTKYVPTQIKEELDEKLTLAVQERDEVELINNKLMDRYRKSRVAADAISSWARSDKSISLHDALSQAIAKESQLKDDLIPANVFDDTDPRKISEGKSLLEYVERFNDLLLSGQYKAAASLAAHSPRGILRNVETMERFKAAEDTDGQVFPLLLFFEALMGTSYLAKHPVNATLTLEGVKCALSYDKIDLVVHWVTHQRISFSEALGDIIKEYGDKEPFQKSTCLALMQLIYRKCSNVRKAALCMCLQDQVQGALEYTYQSKRFSLDDYLFLLKNCPTAELIHGLTREWNGKPAVLSVGQAALSLIYTDHKEYGFQLLENIHTCGERALEQVILNDVACTLEGWAEIAEECLNKNYRLLSEKILSIVTSQDGVVEISSKDEDVKIMEHVFM
;
A
#
# COMPACT_ATOMS: atom_id res chain seq x y z
N MET A 1 -51.62 7.13 33.94
CA MET A 1 -52.94 6.48 33.97
C MET A 1 -53.17 5.87 32.59
N ILE A 2 -53.50 4.58 32.52
CA ILE A 2 -53.72 3.88 31.26
C ILE A 2 -55.15 4.23 30.79
N ASP A 3 -55.28 4.68 29.55
CA ASP A 3 -56.55 5.01 28.92
C ASP A 3 -57.32 3.70 28.65
N PRO A 4 -58.46 3.44 29.32
CA PRO A 4 -59.19 2.18 29.21
C PRO A 4 -59.89 1.99 27.85
N SER A 5 -59.88 3.02 27.00
CA SER A 5 -60.48 2.96 25.65
C SER A 5 -59.54 2.46 24.56
N LYS A 6 -58.24 2.29 24.87
CA LYS A 6 -57.25 1.81 23.90
C LYS A 6 -57.17 0.28 23.90
N PRO A 7 -57.20 -0.37 22.72
CA PRO A 7 -57.08 -1.82 22.62
C PRO A 7 -55.73 -2.28 23.17
N ILE A 8 -55.73 -3.40 23.87
CA ILE A 8 -54.50 -4.00 24.40
C ILE A 8 -53.60 -4.37 23.21
N PRO A 9 -52.34 -3.92 23.16
CA PRO A 9 -51.46 -4.15 22.01
C PRO A 9 -51.32 -5.65 21.70
N GLY A 10 -51.77 -6.08 20.52
CA GLY A 10 -51.73 -7.50 20.11
C GLY A 10 -53.00 -8.30 20.42
N MET A 11 -54.07 -7.65 20.89
CA MET A 11 -55.42 -8.23 20.98
C MET A 11 -56.42 -7.42 20.17
N THR A 12 -57.47 -8.08 19.67
CA THR A 12 -58.63 -7.40 19.07
C THR A 12 -59.57 -6.83 20.14
N ILE A 13 -60.47 -5.93 19.75
CA ILE A 13 -61.43 -5.31 20.69
C ILE A 13 -62.37 -6.37 21.29
N GLU A 14 -62.77 -7.38 20.51
CA GLU A 14 -63.64 -8.47 20.96
C GLU A 14 -62.94 -9.39 21.98
N GLU A 15 -61.67 -9.75 21.74
CA GLU A 15 -60.86 -10.53 22.68
C GLU A 15 -60.52 -9.76 23.96
N SER A 16 -60.47 -8.42 23.89
CA SER A 16 -60.21 -7.56 25.05
C SER A 16 -61.41 -7.44 26.01
N LEU A 17 -62.58 -7.91 25.59
CA LEU A 17 -63.80 -7.97 26.40
C LEU A 17 -64.10 -9.39 26.91
N ASP A 18 -63.38 -10.40 26.41
CA ASP A 18 -63.48 -11.79 26.86
C ASP A 18 -62.47 -12.11 27.97
N PHE A 19 -62.99 -12.58 29.10
CA PHE A 19 -62.18 -12.90 30.28
C PHE A 19 -61.21 -14.07 30.01
N GLU A 20 -61.61 -15.06 29.23
CA GLU A 20 -60.76 -16.24 28.98
C GLU A 20 -59.60 -15.90 28.03
N ALA A 21 -59.88 -15.10 26.98
CA ALA A 21 -58.85 -14.52 26.11
C ALA A 21 -57.86 -13.63 26.88
N LEU A 22 -58.35 -12.75 27.78
CA LEU A 22 -57.51 -11.91 28.62
C LEU A 22 -56.61 -12.73 29.56
N ALA A 23 -57.15 -13.77 30.21
CA ALA A 23 -56.39 -14.64 31.11
C ALA A 23 -55.29 -15.41 30.36
N LYS A 24 -55.60 -15.90 29.16
CA LYS A 24 -54.64 -16.58 28.29
C LYS A 24 -53.53 -15.62 27.82
N TYR A 25 -53.90 -14.41 27.44
CA TYR A 25 -52.95 -13.40 27.00
C TYR A 25 -52.04 -12.90 28.13
N GLN A 26 -52.59 -12.71 29.34
CA GLN A 26 -51.81 -12.40 30.53
C GLN A 26 -50.77 -13.48 30.82
N LYS A 27 -51.17 -14.77 30.75
CA LYS A 27 -50.25 -15.89 30.93
C LYS A 27 -49.14 -15.90 29.88
N GLN A 28 -49.47 -15.66 28.61
CA GLN A 28 -48.48 -15.55 27.53
C GLN A 28 -47.48 -14.40 27.76
N LEU A 29 -47.93 -13.25 28.25
CA LEU A 29 -47.05 -12.13 28.58
C LEU A 29 -46.15 -12.43 29.77
N GLU A 30 -46.65 -13.15 30.77
CA GLU A 30 -45.85 -13.61 31.92
C GLU A 30 -44.79 -14.63 31.50
N ASP A 31 -45.17 -15.63 30.69
CA ASP A 31 -44.24 -16.60 30.12
C ASP A 31 -43.18 -15.91 29.26
N ARG A 32 -43.59 -14.91 28.45
CA ARG A 32 -42.67 -14.14 27.61
C ARG A 32 -41.71 -13.31 28.46
N LYS A 33 -42.22 -12.61 29.47
CA LYS A 33 -41.40 -11.84 30.42
C LYS A 33 -40.40 -12.72 31.14
N GLN A 34 -40.80 -13.92 31.56
CA GLN A 34 -39.92 -14.87 32.23
C GLN A 34 -38.85 -15.38 31.27
N SER A 35 -39.22 -15.78 30.05
CA SER A 35 -38.26 -16.19 29.01
C SER A 35 -37.24 -15.10 28.67
N LEU A 36 -37.66 -13.83 28.65
CA LEU A 36 -36.78 -12.69 28.40
C LEU A 36 -35.84 -12.44 29.58
N LYS A 37 -36.31 -12.58 30.82
CA LYS A 37 -35.44 -12.49 32.01
C LYS A 37 -34.40 -13.61 32.03
N ASP A 38 -34.79 -14.82 31.67
CA ASP A 38 -33.90 -15.97 31.66
C ASP A 38 -32.89 -15.85 30.51
N ALA A 39 -33.31 -15.37 29.34
CA ALA A 39 -32.42 -15.02 28.23
C ALA A 39 -31.45 -13.89 28.62
N MET A 40 -31.92 -12.84 29.28
CA MET A 40 -31.09 -11.72 29.76
C MET A 40 -30.00 -12.19 30.73
N LYS A 41 -30.28 -13.20 31.57
CA LYS A 41 -29.29 -13.78 32.50
C LYS A 41 -28.30 -14.74 31.84
N THR A 42 -28.70 -15.43 30.78
CA THR A 42 -27.91 -16.54 30.19
C THR A 42 -27.20 -16.17 28.89
N LYS A 43 -27.72 -15.22 28.11
CA LYS A 43 -27.27 -14.91 26.76
C LYS A 43 -26.68 -13.51 26.59
N TYR A 44 -26.87 -12.62 27.56
CA TYR A 44 -26.47 -11.23 27.44
C TYR A 44 -25.60 -10.81 28.63
N VAL A 45 -24.62 -9.96 28.35
CA VAL A 45 -23.76 -9.33 29.35
C VAL A 45 -24.01 -7.82 29.31
N PRO A 46 -24.17 -7.14 30.45
CA PRO A 46 -24.27 -5.69 30.50
C PRO A 46 -23.10 -5.01 29.79
N THR A 47 -23.38 -3.96 29.02
CA THR A 47 -22.35 -3.21 28.28
C THR A 47 -21.25 -2.68 29.19
N GLN A 48 -21.60 -2.27 30.42
CA GLN A 48 -20.63 -1.79 31.42
C GLN A 48 -19.59 -2.86 31.79
N ILE A 49 -20.00 -4.12 31.95
CA ILE A 49 -19.08 -5.22 32.29
C ILE A 49 -18.14 -5.49 31.11
N LYS A 50 -18.64 -5.38 29.88
CA LYS A 50 -17.80 -5.51 28.68
C LYS A 50 -16.74 -4.41 28.64
N GLU A 51 -17.13 -3.15 28.85
CA GLU A 51 -16.20 -2.01 28.88
C GLU A 51 -15.13 -2.17 29.97
N GLU A 52 -15.52 -2.60 31.18
CA GLU A 52 -14.58 -2.90 32.27
C GLU A 52 -13.61 -4.04 31.92
N LEU A 53 -14.08 -5.09 31.24
CA LEU A 53 -13.24 -6.20 30.80
C LEU A 53 -12.28 -5.79 29.69
N ASP A 54 -12.73 -4.96 28.74
CA ASP A 54 -11.90 -4.43 27.66
C ASP A 54 -10.78 -3.52 28.22
N GLU A 55 -11.08 -2.72 29.24
CA GLU A 55 -10.08 -1.91 29.95
C GLU A 55 -9.06 -2.79 30.70
N LYS A 56 -9.51 -3.78 31.45
CA LYS A 56 -8.62 -4.75 32.14
C LYS A 56 -7.74 -5.52 31.16
N LEU A 57 -8.29 -5.94 30.02
CA LEU A 57 -7.53 -6.61 28.97
C LEU A 57 -6.46 -5.70 28.40
N THR A 58 -6.78 -4.43 28.14
CA THR A 58 -5.83 -3.44 27.63
C THR A 58 -4.67 -3.23 28.61
N LEU A 59 -4.97 -3.07 29.90
CA LEU A 59 -3.95 -2.94 30.95
C LEU A 59 -3.07 -4.20 31.06
N ALA A 60 -3.66 -5.40 31.04
CA ALA A 60 -2.91 -6.65 31.11
C ALA A 60 -2.00 -6.85 29.89
N VAL A 61 -2.42 -6.42 28.70
CA VAL A 61 -1.60 -6.45 27.49
C VAL A 61 -0.42 -5.48 27.61
N GLN A 62 -0.62 -4.27 28.12
CA GLN A 62 0.46 -3.31 28.36
C GLN A 62 1.48 -3.83 29.37
N GLU A 63 1.04 -4.39 30.49
CA GLU A 63 1.93 -4.96 31.50
C GLU A 63 2.74 -6.13 30.94
N ARG A 64 2.09 -7.05 30.20
CA ARG A 64 2.78 -8.13 29.50
C ARG A 64 3.86 -7.59 28.56
N ASP A 65 3.54 -6.52 27.83
CA ASP A 65 4.41 -5.92 26.85
C ASP A 65 5.65 -5.27 27.51
N GLU A 66 5.49 -4.62 28.66
CA GLU A 66 6.59 -4.08 29.47
C GLU A 66 7.48 -5.20 30.02
N VAL A 67 6.88 -6.25 30.57
CA VAL A 67 7.59 -7.40 31.11
C VAL A 67 8.40 -8.12 30.02
N GLU A 68 7.84 -8.27 28.83
CA GLU A 68 8.54 -8.88 27.69
C GLU A 68 9.74 -8.02 27.24
N LEU A 69 9.61 -6.69 27.25
CA LEU A 69 10.74 -5.80 26.94
C LEU A 69 11.88 -5.97 27.95
N ILE A 70 11.55 -6.06 29.24
CA ILE A 70 12.52 -6.32 30.31
C ILE A 70 13.15 -7.70 30.11
N ASN A 71 12.34 -8.71 29.82
CA ASN A 71 12.81 -10.07 29.57
C ASN A 71 13.80 -10.12 28.41
N ASN A 72 13.52 -9.44 27.28
CA ASN A 72 14.44 -9.36 26.14
C ASN A 72 15.78 -8.70 26.52
N LYS A 73 15.76 -7.65 27.34
CA LYS A 73 16.99 -7.02 27.86
C LYS A 73 17.77 -7.97 28.78
N LEU A 74 17.08 -8.73 29.63
CA LEU A 74 17.71 -9.72 30.51
C LEU A 74 18.30 -10.88 29.71
N MET A 75 17.59 -11.33 28.69
CA MET A 75 18.01 -12.35 27.74
C MET A 75 19.31 -11.97 27.03
N ASP A 76 19.40 -10.74 26.52
CA ASP A 76 20.60 -10.22 25.88
C ASP A 76 21.79 -10.16 26.85
N ARG A 77 21.54 -9.79 28.11
CA ARG A 77 22.59 -9.79 29.14
C ARG A 77 23.06 -11.20 29.45
N TYR A 78 22.13 -12.12 29.65
CA TYR A 78 22.44 -13.52 29.95
C TYR A 78 23.27 -14.17 28.84
N ARG A 79 22.89 -13.96 27.58
CA ARG A 79 23.62 -14.44 26.40
C ARG A 79 25.06 -13.96 26.38
N LYS A 80 25.28 -12.64 26.49
CA LYS A 80 26.62 -12.03 26.57
C LYS A 80 27.44 -12.57 27.74
N SER A 81 26.83 -12.69 28.91
CA SER A 81 27.49 -13.26 30.10
C SER A 81 27.89 -14.71 29.89
N ARG A 82 27.07 -15.50 29.21
CA ARG A 82 27.36 -16.90 28.91
C ARG A 82 28.48 -17.04 27.88
N VAL A 83 28.43 -16.29 26.78
CA VAL A 83 29.52 -16.28 25.79
C VAL A 83 30.84 -15.83 26.40
N ALA A 84 30.80 -14.84 27.30
CA ALA A 84 31.97 -14.45 28.07
C ALA A 84 32.49 -15.59 28.97
N ALA A 85 31.59 -16.29 29.69
CA ALA A 85 31.96 -17.42 30.54
C ALA A 85 32.55 -18.61 29.75
N ASP A 86 31.97 -18.93 28.60
CA ASP A 86 32.45 -19.98 27.69
C ASP A 86 33.81 -19.61 27.08
N ALA A 87 34.00 -18.34 26.71
CA ALA A 87 35.27 -17.83 26.21
C ALA A 87 36.36 -17.84 27.28
N ILE A 88 36.04 -17.45 28.54
CA ILE A 88 36.97 -17.56 29.67
C ILE A 88 37.35 -19.02 29.92
N SER A 89 36.37 -19.92 29.91
CA SER A 89 36.60 -21.35 30.13
C SER A 89 37.46 -21.97 29.03
N SER A 90 37.23 -21.59 27.77
CA SER A 90 38.00 -22.04 26.61
C SER A 90 39.42 -21.48 26.62
N TRP A 91 39.57 -20.18 26.92
CA TRP A 91 40.88 -19.54 27.07
C TRP A 91 41.70 -20.18 28.20
N ALA A 92 41.07 -20.47 29.34
CA ALA A 92 41.73 -21.12 30.49
C ALA A 92 42.28 -22.52 30.15
N ARG A 93 41.66 -23.22 29.19
CA ARG A 93 42.08 -24.53 28.69
C ARG A 93 43.04 -24.46 27.50
N SER A 94 43.24 -23.27 26.93
CA SER A 94 44.10 -23.06 25.76
C SER A 94 45.57 -22.88 26.15
N ASP A 95 46.44 -22.80 25.14
CA ASP A 95 47.87 -22.45 25.28
C ASP A 95 48.11 -20.98 25.65
N LYS A 96 47.04 -20.17 25.77
CA LYS A 96 47.06 -18.73 26.09
C LYS A 96 47.84 -17.92 25.05
N SER A 97 47.83 -18.36 23.80
CA SER A 97 48.43 -17.69 22.64
C SER A 97 47.85 -16.29 22.36
N ILE A 98 46.61 -16.04 22.76
CA ILE A 98 45.96 -14.72 22.72
C ILE A 98 45.63 -14.23 24.12
N SER A 99 45.56 -12.90 24.29
CA SER A 99 45.18 -12.31 25.57
C SER A 99 43.71 -12.64 25.90
N LEU A 100 43.39 -12.74 27.20
CA LEU A 100 42.01 -12.95 27.64
C LEU A 100 41.06 -11.86 27.10
N HIS A 101 41.56 -10.63 27.03
CA HIS A 101 40.83 -9.49 26.49
C HIS A 101 40.47 -9.70 25.00
N ASP A 102 41.40 -10.21 24.20
CA ASP A 102 41.18 -10.44 22.77
C ASP A 102 40.26 -11.64 22.54
N ALA A 103 40.40 -12.70 23.35
CA ALA A 103 39.50 -13.87 23.31
C ALA A 103 38.04 -13.49 23.63
N LEU A 104 37.83 -12.66 24.66
CA LEU A 104 36.52 -12.12 25.01
C LEU A 104 35.96 -11.20 23.92
N SER A 105 36.79 -10.29 23.40
CA SER A 105 36.39 -9.35 22.36
C SER A 105 35.98 -10.07 21.07
N GLN A 106 36.71 -11.12 20.67
CA GLN A 106 36.37 -11.94 19.51
C GLN A 106 35.09 -12.75 19.74
N ALA A 107 34.90 -13.34 20.92
CA ALA A 107 33.70 -14.13 21.23
C ALA A 107 32.43 -13.26 21.25
N ILE A 108 32.50 -12.08 21.86
CA ILE A 108 31.39 -11.11 21.93
C ILE A 108 31.10 -10.51 20.53
N ALA A 109 32.13 -10.22 19.74
CA ALA A 109 31.98 -9.72 18.37
C ALA A 109 31.38 -10.78 17.42
N LYS A 110 31.71 -12.06 17.62
CA LYS A 110 31.14 -13.17 16.85
C LYS A 110 29.65 -13.40 17.18
N GLU A 111 29.25 -13.19 18.43
CA GLU A 111 27.83 -13.28 18.85
C GLU A 111 27.00 -12.10 18.32
N SER A 112 27.56 -10.88 18.28
CA SER A 112 26.83 -9.70 17.79
C SER A 112 26.56 -9.73 16.28
N GLN A 113 27.32 -10.51 15.51
CA GLN A 113 27.15 -10.71 14.07
C GLN A 113 26.08 -11.76 13.70
N LEU A 114 25.65 -12.60 14.64
CA LEU A 114 24.59 -13.61 14.43
C LEU A 114 23.17 -13.05 14.66
N LYS A 115 23.02 -11.72 14.71
CA LYS A 115 21.80 -11.04 15.15
C LYS A 115 20.62 -11.05 14.16
N ASP A 116 20.78 -11.57 12.95
CA ASP A 116 19.79 -11.38 11.89
C ASP A 116 18.94 -12.59 11.50
N ASP A 117 19.12 -13.75 12.11
CA ASP A 117 18.22 -14.88 11.86
C ASP A 117 17.71 -15.46 13.17
N LEU A 118 16.37 -15.45 13.30
CA LEU A 118 15.53 -16.29 14.16
C LEU A 118 16.11 -16.58 15.54
N ILE A 119 15.52 -15.99 16.60
CA ILE A 119 15.72 -16.40 18.01
C ILE A 119 15.90 -17.92 18.06
N PRO A 120 17.13 -18.45 18.26
CA PRO A 120 17.28 -19.89 18.26
C PRO A 120 16.57 -20.38 19.52
N ALA A 121 15.53 -21.19 19.32
CA ALA A 121 14.77 -21.84 20.37
C ALA A 121 15.66 -22.63 21.35
N ASN A 122 16.92 -22.89 20.97
CA ASN A 122 17.84 -23.83 21.58
C ASN A 122 18.85 -23.19 22.57
N VAL A 123 18.60 -21.96 23.05
CA VAL A 123 19.48 -21.31 24.04
C VAL A 123 19.15 -21.70 25.49
N PHE A 124 18.01 -22.32 25.73
CA PHE A 124 17.68 -22.92 27.02
C PHE A 124 17.43 -24.41 26.82
N ASP A 125 18.25 -25.19 27.50
CA ASP A 125 18.04 -26.60 27.80
C ASP A 125 16.58 -26.89 28.18
N ASP A 126 16.07 -28.08 27.86
CA ASP A 126 14.68 -28.55 27.96
C ASP A 126 14.12 -28.66 29.41
N THR A 127 14.67 -27.90 30.36
CA THR A 127 14.43 -28.06 31.81
C THR A 127 13.82 -26.84 32.51
N ASP A 128 13.20 -25.91 31.77
CA ASP A 128 12.44 -24.80 32.37
C ASP A 128 10.92 -25.12 32.47
N PRO A 129 10.35 -25.28 33.68
CA PRO A 129 8.91 -25.52 33.89
C PRO A 129 8.01 -24.42 33.29
N ARG A 130 8.53 -23.20 33.11
CA ARG A 130 7.76 -22.06 32.57
C ARG A 130 7.55 -22.17 31.06
N LYS A 131 8.54 -22.69 30.31
CA LYS A 131 8.37 -22.98 28.87
C LYS A 131 7.41 -24.14 28.61
N ILE A 132 7.40 -25.16 29.48
CA ILE A 132 6.44 -26.27 29.38
C ILE A 132 5.01 -25.76 29.63
N SER A 133 4.83 -24.87 30.61
CA SER A 133 3.53 -24.24 30.88
C SER A 133 3.09 -23.29 29.77
N GLU A 134 4.02 -22.50 29.21
CA GLU A 134 3.74 -21.60 28.09
C GLU A 134 3.41 -22.38 26.81
N GLY A 135 4.19 -23.42 26.48
CA GLY A 135 3.93 -24.30 25.34
C GLY A 135 2.57 -25.00 25.42
N LYS A 136 2.16 -25.46 26.62
CA LYS A 136 0.80 -25.99 26.85
C LYS A 136 -0.28 -24.95 26.60
N SER A 137 -0.08 -23.71 27.06
CA SER A 137 -1.04 -22.62 26.83
C SER A 137 -1.14 -22.22 25.36
N LEU A 138 -0.03 -22.24 24.61
CA LEU A 138 -0.03 -22.01 23.17
C LEU A 138 -0.76 -23.12 22.39
N LEU A 139 -0.56 -24.38 22.80
CA LEU A 139 -1.28 -25.52 22.22
C LEU A 139 -2.80 -25.42 22.48
N GLU A 140 -3.21 -25.06 23.70
CA GLU A 140 -4.62 -24.84 24.03
C GLU A 140 -5.25 -23.73 23.16
N TYR A 141 -4.50 -22.68 22.82
CA TYR A 141 -4.94 -21.64 21.89
C TYR A 141 -5.21 -22.19 20.48
N VAL A 142 -4.32 -23.05 19.97
CA VAL A 142 -4.45 -23.66 18.65
C VAL A 142 -5.59 -24.67 18.60
N GLU A 143 -5.73 -25.50 19.64
CA GLU A 143 -6.82 -26.47 19.79
C GLU A 143 -8.18 -25.75 19.80
N ARG A 144 -8.32 -24.74 20.67
CA ARG A 144 -9.55 -23.94 20.74
C ARG A 144 -9.85 -23.21 19.42
N PHE A 145 -8.83 -22.76 18.70
CA PHE A 145 -9.01 -22.18 17.38
C PHE A 145 -9.58 -23.21 16.39
N ASN A 146 -9.03 -24.42 16.36
CA ASN A 146 -9.51 -25.49 15.48
C ASN A 146 -10.97 -25.87 15.81
N ASP A 147 -11.33 -25.96 17.09
CA ASP A 147 -12.70 -26.27 17.52
C ASP A 147 -13.69 -25.21 17.06
N LEU A 148 -13.34 -23.92 17.20
CA LEU A 148 -14.20 -22.82 16.74
C LEU A 148 -14.35 -22.79 15.22
N LEU A 149 -13.27 -23.10 14.48
CA LEU A 149 -13.30 -23.14 13.03
C LEU A 149 -14.16 -24.30 12.51
N LEU A 150 -14.01 -25.50 13.09
CA LEU A 150 -14.78 -26.70 12.73
C LEU A 150 -16.26 -26.58 13.12
N SER A 151 -16.57 -25.88 14.21
CA SER A 151 -17.95 -25.62 14.64
C SER A 151 -18.66 -24.51 13.85
N GLY A 152 -18.01 -23.93 12.83
CA GLY A 152 -18.59 -22.86 12.01
C GLY A 152 -18.66 -21.49 12.73
N GLN A 153 -18.04 -21.34 13.89
CA GLN A 153 -18.02 -20.08 14.65
C GLN A 153 -16.91 -19.15 14.15
N TYR A 154 -16.96 -18.79 12.87
CA TYR A 154 -15.88 -18.07 12.17
C TYR A 154 -15.51 -16.73 12.81
N LYS A 155 -16.50 -15.97 13.32
CA LYS A 155 -16.24 -14.68 14.00
C LYS A 155 -15.43 -14.85 15.29
N ALA A 156 -15.74 -15.87 16.08
CA ALA A 156 -15.01 -16.16 17.31
C ALA A 156 -13.62 -16.72 17.01
N ALA A 157 -13.50 -17.60 16.01
CA ALA A 157 -12.22 -18.12 15.52
C ALA A 157 -11.31 -16.98 15.03
N ALA A 158 -11.85 -16.05 14.23
CA ALA A 158 -11.12 -14.89 13.71
C ALA A 158 -10.60 -14.00 14.83
N SER A 159 -11.46 -13.69 15.81
CA SER A 159 -11.06 -12.93 17.00
C SER A 159 -9.96 -13.64 17.78
N LEU A 160 -10.07 -14.96 18.00
CA LEU A 160 -9.06 -15.73 18.73
C LEU A 160 -7.70 -15.73 18.00
N ALA A 161 -7.72 -15.91 16.67
CA ALA A 161 -6.52 -15.86 15.85
C ALA A 161 -5.83 -14.48 15.89
N ALA A 162 -6.63 -13.42 15.80
CA ALA A 162 -6.15 -12.03 15.81
C ALA A 162 -5.53 -11.61 17.17
N HIS A 163 -6.00 -12.18 18.28
CA HIS A 163 -5.48 -11.95 19.64
C HIS A 163 -4.47 -13.00 20.09
N SER A 164 -4.04 -13.88 19.19
CA SER A 164 -3.16 -14.99 19.55
C SER A 164 -1.84 -14.50 20.18
N PRO A 165 -1.38 -15.14 21.26
CA PRO A 165 -0.12 -14.80 21.92
C PRO A 165 1.04 -14.93 20.93
N ARG A 166 1.97 -13.96 20.94
CA ARG A 166 3.09 -13.87 19.98
C ARG A 166 2.68 -13.88 18.50
N GLY A 167 1.39 -13.72 18.19
CA GLY A 167 0.87 -13.83 16.83
C GLY A 167 0.99 -15.23 16.22
N ILE A 168 0.98 -16.30 17.02
CA ILE A 168 1.14 -17.68 16.50
C ILE A 168 0.11 -18.07 15.44
N LEU A 169 -1.09 -17.47 15.45
CA LEU A 169 -2.16 -17.67 14.47
C LEU A 169 -2.29 -16.50 13.48
N ARG A 170 -1.38 -15.53 13.52
CA ARG A 170 -1.32 -14.39 12.59
C ARG A 170 -0.42 -14.72 11.40
N ASN A 171 -0.68 -15.85 10.74
CA ASN A 171 0.18 -16.41 9.70
C ASN A 171 -0.62 -16.83 8.45
N VAL A 172 0.11 -17.16 7.38
CA VAL A 172 -0.47 -17.57 6.08
C VAL A 172 -1.25 -18.88 6.20
N GLU A 173 -0.79 -19.83 7.02
CA GLU A 173 -1.47 -21.11 7.21
C GLU A 173 -2.88 -20.92 7.79
N THR A 174 -3.03 -20.05 8.79
CA THR A 174 -4.33 -19.74 9.41
C THR A 174 -5.25 -19.07 8.39
N MET A 175 -4.70 -18.18 7.56
CA MET A 175 -5.43 -17.53 6.47
C MET A 175 -5.95 -18.55 5.44
N GLU A 176 -5.14 -19.51 5.02
CA GLU A 176 -5.56 -20.58 4.09
C GLU A 176 -6.67 -21.46 4.70
N ARG A 177 -6.64 -21.70 6.02
CA ARG A 177 -7.74 -22.41 6.72
C ARG A 177 -9.05 -21.63 6.66
N PHE A 178 -9.03 -20.31 6.84
CA PHE A 178 -10.22 -19.46 6.67
C PHE A 178 -10.68 -19.37 5.22
N LYS A 179 -9.76 -19.45 4.26
CA LYS A 179 -10.07 -19.47 2.83
C LYS A 179 -10.73 -20.77 2.40
N ALA A 180 -10.29 -21.91 2.95
CA ALA A 180 -10.90 -23.22 2.72
C ALA A 180 -12.25 -23.39 3.45
N ALA A 181 -12.48 -22.61 4.50
CA ALA A 181 -13.77 -22.55 5.18
C ALA A 181 -14.75 -21.71 4.35
N GLU A 182 -15.41 -22.35 3.39
CA GLU A 182 -16.53 -21.75 2.66
C GLU A 182 -17.84 -21.95 3.45
N ASP A 183 -18.57 -20.86 3.68
CA ASP A 183 -19.92 -20.91 4.27
C ASP A 183 -20.92 -21.26 3.17
N THR A 184 -21.61 -22.39 3.31
CA THR A 184 -22.56 -22.96 2.35
C THR A 184 -23.73 -22.03 2.03
N ASP A 185 -24.03 -21.06 2.90
CA ASP A 185 -25.16 -20.15 2.76
C ASP A 185 -24.76 -18.76 2.22
N GLY A 186 -23.46 -18.51 1.99
CA GLY A 186 -22.94 -17.25 1.42
C GLY A 186 -23.19 -15.99 2.28
N GLN A 187 -23.68 -16.15 3.51
CA GLN A 187 -24.04 -15.04 4.39
C GLN A 187 -22.85 -14.54 5.22
N VAL A 188 -21.87 -15.41 5.47
CA VAL A 188 -20.64 -15.09 6.21
C VAL A 188 -19.43 -15.31 5.30
N PHE A 189 -18.50 -14.36 5.29
CA PHE A 189 -17.23 -14.47 4.55
C PHE A 189 -16.09 -14.72 5.56
N PRO A 190 -15.71 -15.98 5.86
CA PRO A 190 -14.80 -16.28 6.97
C PRO A 190 -13.42 -15.65 6.79
N LEU A 191 -12.91 -15.63 5.55
CA LEU A 191 -11.66 -14.98 5.20
C LEU A 191 -11.69 -13.46 5.45
N LEU A 192 -12.78 -12.79 5.09
CA LEU A 192 -12.93 -11.35 5.32
C LEU A 192 -13.00 -11.05 6.83
N LEU A 193 -13.75 -11.85 7.59
CA LEU A 193 -13.82 -11.73 9.06
C LEU A 193 -12.45 -11.88 9.72
N PHE A 194 -11.64 -12.82 9.23
CA PHE A 194 -10.27 -12.99 9.70
C PHE A 194 -9.43 -11.72 9.47
N PHE A 195 -9.47 -11.15 8.27
CA PHE A 195 -8.72 -9.93 7.97
C PHE A 195 -9.25 -8.70 8.73
N GLU A 196 -10.56 -8.56 8.90
CA GLU A 196 -11.15 -7.51 9.74
C GLU A 196 -10.65 -7.60 11.18
N ALA A 197 -10.65 -8.79 11.77
CA ALA A 197 -10.12 -9.02 13.11
C ALA A 197 -8.61 -8.75 13.18
N LEU A 198 -7.84 -9.26 12.21
CA LEU A 198 -6.38 -9.14 12.16
C LEU A 198 -5.91 -7.69 12.04
N MET A 199 -6.53 -6.92 11.14
CA MET A 199 -6.26 -5.49 10.97
C MET A 199 -6.86 -4.69 12.13
N GLY A 200 -7.99 -5.15 12.68
CA GLY A 200 -8.60 -4.62 13.89
C GLY A 200 -7.64 -4.60 15.07
N THR A 201 -6.86 -5.66 15.28
CA THR A 201 -5.93 -5.82 16.40
C THR A 201 -4.47 -5.47 16.07
N SER A 202 -4.21 -4.82 14.92
CA SER A 202 -2.84 -4.47 14.51
C SER A 202 -2.17 -3.48 15.47
N TYR A 203 -2.95 -2.62 16.16
CA TYR A 203 -2.44 -1.64 17.12
C TYR A 203 -2.06 -2.25 18.47
N LEU A 204 -2.59 -3.43 18.80
CA LEU A 204 -2.34 -4.15 20.05
C LEU A 204 -1.13 -5.07 19.98
N ALA A 205 -0.72 -5.43 18.77
CA ALA A 205 0.44 -6.26 18.58
C ALA A 205 1.66 -5.38 18.32
N LYS A 206 2.71 -5.58 19.11
CA LYS A 206 4.08 -5.12 18.82
C LYS A 206 4.58 -5.53 17.42
N HIS A 207 3.86 -6.41 16.74
CA HIS A 207 4.18 -6.92 15.42
C HIS A 207 3.18 -6.38 14.40
N PRO A 208 3.59 -5.47 13.50
CA PRO A 208 2.75 -5.07 12.37
C PRO A 208 2.36 -6.29 11.55
N VAL A 209 1.17 -6.27 10.95
CA VAL A 209 0.68 -7.37 10.11
C VAL A 209 1.67 -7.61 8.98
N ASN A 210 2.06 -8.87 8.77
CA ASN A 210 3.00 -9.24 7.72
C ASN A 210 2.58 -8.65 6.36
N ALA A 211 3.55 -8.19 5.55
CA ALA A 211 3.29 -7.64 4.23
C ALA A 211 2.50 -8.61 3.32
N THR A 212 2.80 -9.91 3.35
CA THR A 212 2.09 -10.92 2.57
C THR A 212 0.62 -11.03 2.99
N LEU A 213 0.34 -11.06 4.29
CA LEU A 213 -1.03 -11.08 4.81
C LEU A 213 -1.78 -9.78 4.52
N THR A 214 -1.07 -8.65 4.52
CA THR A 214 -1.63 -7.36 4.15
C THR A 214 -2.10 -7.35 2.71
N LEU A 215 -1.27 -7.86 1.78
CA LEU A 215 -1.61 -7.91 0.36
C LEU A 215 -2.83 -8.80 0.12
N GLU A 216 -2.86 -9.99 0.70
CA GLU A 216 -4.00 -10.91 0.57
C GLU A 216 -5.26 -10.36 1.24
N GLY A 217 -5.13 -9.68 2.38
CA GLY A 217 -6.26 -9.03 3.06
C GLY A 217 -6.90 -7.93 2.23
N VAL A 218 -6.08 -7.09 1.59
CA VAL A 218 -6.59 -6.03 0.70
C VAL A 218 -7.19 -6.62 -0.57
N LYS A 219 -6.57 -7.62 -1.21
CA LYS A 219 -7.19 -8.33 -2.34
C LYS A 219 -8.55 -8.91 -1.97
N CYS A 220 -8.65 -9.54 -0.79
CA CYS A 220 -9.91 -10.08 -0.28
C CYS A 220 -10.96 -8.98 -0.10
N ALA A 221 -10.65 -7.89 0.58
CA ALA A 221 -11.60 -6.78 0.77
C ALA A 221 -12.05 -6.17 -0.57
N LEU A 222 -11.14 -5.99 -1.53
CA LEU A 222 -11.46 -5.47 -2.86
C LEU A 222 -12.32 -6.44 -3.68
N SER A 223 -12.11 -7.76 -3.57
CA SER A 223 -12.96 -8.75 -4.24
C SER A 223 -14.42 -8.74 -3.77
N TYR A 224 -14.68 -8.23 -2.55
CA TYR A 224 -16.01 -8.06 -1.98
C TYR A 224 -16.54 -6.62 -2.09
N ASP A 225 -15.91 -5.77 -2.91
CA ASP A 225 -16.26 -4.35 -3.09
C ASP A 225 -16.32 -3.57 -1.76
N LYS A 226 -15.38 -3.89 -0.84
CA LYS A 226 -15.23 -3.22 0.45
C LYS A 226 -14.06 -2.24 0.45
N ILE A 227 -14.07 -1.30 -0.49
CA ILE A 227 -13.04 -0.25 -0.56
C ILE A 227 -12.98 0.59 0.71
N ASP A 228 -14.12 0.86 1.35
CA ASP A 228 -14.20 1.64 2.60
C ASP A 228 -13.37 1.00 3.73
N LEU A 229 -13.36 -0.33 3.77
CA LEU A 229 -12.58 -1.09 4.73
C LEU A 229 -11.07 -0.94 4.46
N VAL A 230 -10.67 -0.96 3.18
CA VAL A 230 -9.28 -0.69 2.77
C VAL A 230 -8.90 0.76 3.11
N VAL A 231 -9.77 1.73 2.83
CA VAL A 231 -9.57 3.14 3.23
C VAL A 231 -9.32 3.23 4.73
N HIS A 232 -10.15 2.58 5.54
CA HIS A 232 -10.01 2.56 6.99
C HIS A 232 -8.67 1.96 7.44
N TRP A 233 -8.27 0.82 6.86
CA TRP A 233 -7.02 0.15 7.18
C TRP A 233 -5.78 0.97 6.81
N VAL A 234 -5.78 1.58 5.63
CA VAL A 234 -4.69 2.43 5.12
C VAL A 234 -4.55 3.70 5.96
N THR A 235 -5.66 4.41 6.21
CA THR A 235 -5.66 5.70 6.92
C THR A 235 -5.21 5.56 8.38
N HIS A 236 -5.64 4.49 9.05
CA HIS A 236 -5.23 4.20 10.43
C HIS A 236 -3.87 3.51 10.54
N GLN A 237 -3.13 3.36 9.43
CA GLN A 237 -1.81 2.71 9.38
C GLN A 237 -1.83 1.31 10.02
N ARG A 238 -2.93 0.57 9.83
CA ARG A 238 -3.13 -0.78 10.41
C ARG A 238 -2.49 -1.90 9.59
N ILE A 239 -1.79 -1.52 8.53
CA ILE A 239 -1.27 -2.41 7.49
C ILE A 239 0.21 -2.15 7.22
N SER A 240 0.89 -3.15 6.66
CA SER A 240 2.26 -2.96 6.16
C SER A 240 2.25 -2.35 4.76
N PHE A 241 2.75 -1.11 4.65
CA PHE A 241 2.86 -0.40 3.37
C PHE A 241 3.91 -1.05 2.47
N SER A 242 3.52 -1.40 1.24
CA SER A 242 4.42 -1.89 0.20
C SER A 242 4.05 -1.33 -1.16
N GLU A 243 4.98 -1.34 -2.12
CA GLU A 243 4.71 -0.90 -3.48
C GLU A 243 3.68 -1.79 -4.17
N ALA A 244 3.80 -3.11 -3.99
CA ALA A 244 2.85 -4.10 -4.51
C ALA A 244 1.41 -3.83 -4.03
N LEU A 245 1.24 -3.28 -2.83
CA LEU A 245 -0.08 -2.90 -2.32
C LEU A 245 -0.71 -1.76 -3.12
N GLY A 246 0.08 -0.75 -3.47
CA GLY A 246 -0.37 0.34 -4.34
C GLY A 246 -0.74 -0.17 -5.74
N ASP A 247 0.02 -1.13 -6.26
CA ASP A 247 -0.23 -1.72 -7.58
C ASP A 247 -1.54 -2.54 -7.61
N ILE A 248 -1.91 -3.23 -6.52
CA ILE A 248 -3.20 -3.94 -6.40
C ILE A 248 -4.38 -2.95 -6.41
N ILE A 249 -4.26 -1.84 -5.68
CA ILE A 249 -5.32 -0.82 -5.65
C ILE A 249 -5.45 -0.13 -7.00
N LYS A 250 -4.34 0.03 -7.74
CA LYS A 250 -4.36 0.51 -9.13
C LYS A 250 -5.17 -0.41 -10.02
N GLU A 251 -4.85 -1.71 -10.02
CA GLU A 251 -5.56 -2.69 -10.85
C GLU A 251 -7.06 -2.70 -10.58
N TYR A 252 -7.45 -2.55 -9.31
CA TYR A 252 -8.85 -2.43 -8.93
C TYR A 252 -9.48 -1.11 -9.42
N GLY A 253 -8.82 0.03 -9.24
CA GLY A 253 -9.31 1.33 -9.71
C GLY A 253 -9.41 1.45 -11.24
N ASP A 254 -8.60 0.69 -11.98
CA ASP A 254 -8.67 0.59 -13.44
C ASP A 254 -9.92 -0.21 -13.88
N LYS A 255 -10.39 -1.16 -13.05
CA LYS A 255 -11.62 -1.93 -13.29
C LYS A 255 -12.89 -1.21 -12.85
N GLU A 256 -12.80 -0.39 -11.79
CA GLU A 256 -13.94 0.28 -11.14
C GLU A 256 -13.87 1.81 -11.26
N PRO A 257 -14.44 2.43 -12.33
CA PRO A 257 -14.29 3.86 -12.60
C PRO A 257 -14.85 4.77 -11.49
N PHE A 258 -15.93 4.33 -10.82
CA PHE A 258 -16.58 5.11 -9.76
C PHE A 258 -15.71 5.30 -8.52
N GLN A 259 -14.79 4.37 -8.27
CA GLN A 259 -13.90 4.39 -7.10
C GLN A 259 -12.49 4.89 -7.45
N LYS A 260 -12.24 5.24 -8.71
CA LYS A 260 -10.91 5.63 -9.22
C LYS A 260 -10.27 6.78 -8.44
N SER A 261 -11.03 7.81 -8.07
CA SER A 261 -10.51 8.94 -7.29
C SER A 261 -10.04 8.50 -5.89
N THR A 262 -10.82 7.68 -5.21
CA THR A 262 -10.46 7.07 -3.92
C THR A 262 -9.22 6.20 -4.04
N CYS A 263 -9.16 5.35 -5.07
CA CYS A 263 -7.99 4.51 -5.36
C CYS A 263 -6.73 5.35 -5.56
N LEU A 264 -6.78 6.42 -6.35
CA LEU A 264 -5.65 7.31 -6.58
C LEU A 264 -5.15 7.97 -5.28
N ALA A 265 -6.06 8.42 -4.41
CA ALA A 265 -5.71 9.00 -3.11
C ALA A 265 -5.04 7.97 -2.18
N LEU A 266 -5.55 6.73 -2.15
CA LEU A 266 -4.94 5.65 -1.38
C LEU A 266 -3.56 5.27 -1.92
N MET A 267 -3.42 5.13 -3.24
CA MET A 267 -2.15 4.84 -3.90
C MET A 267 -1.11 5.90 -3.59
N GLN A 268 -1.47 7.19 -3.69
CA GLN A 268 -0.58 8.30 -3.33
C GLN A 268 -0.08 8.15 -1.90
N LEU A 269 -0.97 7.90 -0.94
CA LEU A 269 -0.59 7.73 0.47
C LEU A 269 0.35 6.54 0.67
N ILE A 270 0.06 5.40 0.03
CA ILE A 270 0.86 4.17 0.12
C ILE A 270 2.26 4.40 -0.47
N TYR A 271 2.35 4.89 -1.70
CA TYR A 271 3.65 5.12 -2.35
C TYR A 271 4.49 6.16 -1.61
N ARG A 272 3.87 7.20 -1.02
CA ARG A 272 4.58 8.15 -0.16
C ARG A 272 5.16 7.46 1.08
N LYS A 273 4.42 6.56 1.73
CA LYS A 273 4.92 5.78 2.88
C LYS A 273 6.05 4.82 2.47
N CYS A 274 6.02 4.29 1.25
CA CYS A 274 7.08 3.45 0.70
C CYS A 274 8.28 4.22 0.13
N SER A 275 8.32 5.55 0.28
CA SER A 275 9.36 6.41 -0.32
C SER A 275 9.49 6.30 -1.85
N ASN A 276 8.44 5.84 -2.55
CA ASN A 276 8.38 5.80 -4.00
C ASN A 276 7.81 7.12 -4.53
N VAL A 277 8.68 8.11 -4.67
CA VAL A 277 8.32 9.48 -5.09
C VAL A 277 7.74 9.49 -6.51
N ARG A 278 8.28 8.66 -7.40
CA ARG A 278 7.88 8.56 -8.82
C ARG A 278 6.41 8.17 -8.97
N LYS A 279 5.99 7.05 -8.38
CA LYS A 279 4.60 6.59 -8.44
C LYS A 279 3.66 7.50 -7.63
N ALA A 280 4.13 8.06 -6.51
CA ALA A 280 3.34 9.02 -5.73
C ALA A 280 3.04 10.31 -6.51
N ALA A 281 4.04 10.88 -7.19
CA ALA A 281 3.87 12.07 -8.02
C ALA A 281 2.93 11.80 -9.20
N LEU A 282 3.02 10.61 -9.83
CA LEU A 282 2.07 10.21 -10.88
C LEU A 282 0.63 10.20 -10.36
N CYS A 283 0.40 9.65 -9.15
CA CYS A 283 -0.93 9.65 -8.54
C CYS A 283 -1.46 11.06 -8.27
N MET A 284 -0.58 12.02 -7.94
CA MET A 284 -0.96 13.42 -7.75
C MET A 284 -1.34 14.08 -9.09
N CYS A 285 -0.56 13.84 -10.15
CA CYS A 285 -0.90 14.33 -11.49
C CYS A 285 -2.23 13.77 -11.98
N LEU A 286 -2.50 12.48 -11.76
CA LEU A 286 -3.77 11.83 -12.15
C LEU A 286 -4.98 12.31 -11.32
N GLN A 287 -4.76 12.98 -10.19
CA GLN A 287 -5.80 13.64 -9.39
C GLN A 287 -5.95 15.13 -9.74
N ASP A 288 -5.38 15.59 -10.86
CA ASP A 288 -5.33 16.99 -11.27
C ASP A 288 -4.59 17.91 -10.25
N GLN A 289 -3.75 17.35 -9.39
CA GLN A 289 -2.93 18.08 -8.42
C GLN A 289 -1.51 18.33 -8.95
N VAL A 290 -1.40 18.81 -10.18
CA VAL A 290 -0.11 18.98 -10.89
C VAL A 290 0.84 19.92 -10.14
N GLN A 291 0.33 21.05 -9.64
CA GLN A 291 1.15 22.02 -8.91
C GLN A 291 1.77 21.41 -7.64
N GLY A 292 0.98 20.65 -6.88
CA GLY A 292 1.47 19.94 -5.70
C GLY A 292 2.44 18.81 -6.06
N ALA A 293 2.22 18.13 -7.19
CA ALA A 293 3.13 17.10 -7.70
C ALA A 293 4.50 17.70 -8.02
N LEU A 294 4.55 18.81 -8.74
CA LEU A 294 5.80 19.52 -9.06
C LEU A 294 6.52 19.97 -7.79
N GLU A 295 5.81 20.59 -6.84
CA GLU A 295 6.42 20.98 -5.57
C GLU A 295 7.06 19.77 -4.85
N TYR A 296 6.33 18.67 -4.80
CA TYR A 296 6.76 17.43 -4.18
C TYR A 296 7.98 16.80 -4.87
N THR A 297 8.04 16.79 -6.21
CA THR A 297 9.20 16.27 -6.96
C THR A 297 10.42 17.18 -6.79
N TYR A 298 10.24 18.50 -6.82
CA TYR A 298 11.35 19.43 -6.65
C TYR A 298 11.94 19.46 -5.24
N GLN A 299 11.16 19.16 -4.20
CA GLN A 299 11.67 18.99 -2.84
C GLN A 299 12.47 17.68 -2.69
N SER A 300 12.24 16.72 -3.58
CA SER A 300 12.84 15.40 -3.54
C SER A 300 14.23 15.39 -4.20
N LYS A 301 15.29 15.30 -3.40
CA LYS A 301 16.69 15.26 -3.88
C LYS A 301 17.04 14.09 -4.82
N ARG A 302 16.18 13.07 -4.91
CA ARG A 302 16.42 11.83 -5.66
C ARG A 302 15.61 11.74 -6.96
N PHE A 303 14.88 12.79 -7.34
CA PHE A 303 14.03 12.74 -8.54
C PHE A 303 14.87 13.04 -9.79
N SER A 304 14.95 12.07 -10.68
CA SER A 304 15.79 12.13 -11.89
C SER A 304 15.03 12.67 -13.11
N LEU A 305 15.76 13.01 -14.17
CA LEU A 305 15.16 13.41 -15.45
C LEU A 305 14.29 12.28 -16.04
N ASP A 306 14.71 11.02 -15.90
CA ASP A 306 13.93 9.86 -16.32
C ASP A 306 12.61 9.72 -15.57
N ASP A 307 12.57 10.16 -14.30
CA ASP A 307 11.33 10.17 -13.53
C ASP A 307 10.36 11.26 -14.03
N TYR A 308 10.87 12.42 -14.45
CA TYR A 308 10.03 13.46 -15.09
C TYR A 308 9.51 13.01 -16.45
N LEU A 309 10.34 12.38 -17.27
CA LEU A 309 9.91 11.76 -18.53
C LEU A 309 8.86 10.68 -18.29
N PHE A 310 8.98 9.91 -17.22
CA PHE A 310 7.96 8.95 -16.83
C PHE A 310 6.63 9.60 -16.46
N LEU A 311 6.64 10.68 -15.67
CA LEU A 311 5.41 11.42 -15.36
C LEU A 311 4.76 11.94 -16.63
N LEU A 312 5.55 12.54 -17.51
CA LEU A 312 5.09 13.10 -18.77
C LEU A 312 4.45 12.04 -19.69
N LYS A 313 5.08 10.87 -19.82
CA LYS A 313 4.56 9.76 -20.63
C LYS A 313 3.25 9.17 -20.09
N ASN A 314 3.02 9.21 -18.78
CA ASN A 314 1.84 8.61 -18.15
C ASN A 314 0.71 9.61 -17.85
N CYS A 315 0.99 10.91 -17.80
CA CYS A 315 -0.01 11.95 -17.55
C CYS A 315 0.38 13.29 -18.23
N PRO A 316 0.31 13.38 -19.57
CA PRO A 316 0.71 14.58 -20.31
C PRO A 316 -0.38 15.65 -20.29
N THR A 317 -0.63 16.25 -19.13
CA THR A 317 -1.53 17.41 -19.04
C THR A 317 -0.83 18.68 -19.51
N ALA A 318 -1.58 19.62 -20.08
CA ALA A 318 -1.03 20.91 -20.50
C ALA A 318 -0.33 21.65 -19.35
N GLU A 319 -0.88 21.56 -18.13
CA GLU A 319 -0.25 22.12 -16.93
C GLU A 319 1.08 21.45 -16.58
N LEU A 320 1.16 20.11 -16.67
CA LEU A 320 2.40 19.40 -16.38
C LEU A 320 3.45 19.75 -17.43
N ILE A 321 3.10 19.73 -18.71
CA ILE A 321 3.99 20.08 -19.81
C ILE A 321 4.55 21.49 -19.59
N HIS A 322 3.70 22.47 -19.27
CA HIS A 322 4.16 23.83 -18.98
C HIS A 322 5.07 23.90 -17.75
N GLY A 323 4.72 23.20 -16.66
CA GLY A 323 5.53 23.17 -15.45
C GLY A 323 6.91 22.50 -15.63
N LEU A 324 7.04 21.60 -16.61
CA LEU A 324 8.31 20.93 -16.92
C LEU A 324 9.16 21.64 -17.97
N THR A 325 8.53 22.36 -18.91
CA THR A 325 9.21 23.01 -20.05
C THR A 325 9.44 24.51 -19.89
N ARG A 326 8.86 25.13 -18.86
CA ARG A 326 9.02 26.56 -18.55
C ARG A 326 9.52 26.74 -17.11
N GLU A 327 9.95 27.96 -16.81
CA GLU A 327 10.27 28.34 -15.43
C GLU A 327 9.03 28.21 -14.54
N TRP A 328 9.18 27.55 -13.41
CA TRP A 328 8.10 27.31 -12.45
C TRP A 328 8.56 27.67 -11.03
N ASN A 329 7.88 28.63 -10.39
CA ASN A 329 8.19 29.10 -9.03
C ASN A 329 9.68 29.44 -8.79
N GLY A 330 10.31 30.14 -9.75
CA GLY A 330 11.73 30.52 -9.67
C GLY A 330 12.70 29.37 -9.93
N LYS A 331 12.20 28.19 -10.36
CA LYS A 331 13.02 27.05 -10.75
C LYS A 331 13.08 26.96 -12.28
N PRO A 332 14.26 26.70 -12.85
CA PRO A 332 14.39 26.54 -14.29
C PRO A 332 13.60 25.33 -14.80
N ALA A 333 13.26 25.36 -16.09
CA ALA A 333 12.67 24.25 -16.79
C ALA A 333 13.54 22.99 -16.62
N VAL A 334 12.88 21.85 -16.36
CA VAL A 334 13.58 20.58 -16.15
C VAL A 334 13.81 19.84 -17.46
N LEU A 335 12.86 19.97 -18.39
CA LEU A 335 12.91 19.38 -19.71
C LEU A 335 13.01 20.49 -20.75
N SER A 336 13.78 20.26 -21.80
CA SER A 336 13.64 21.09 -23.00
C SER A 336 12.35 20.76 -23.74
N VAL A 337 11.89 21.68 -24.58
CA VAL A 337 10.69 21.49 -25.40
C VAL A 337 10.88 20.31 -26.36
N GLY A 338 12.06 20.17 -26.98
CA GLY A 338 12.38 19.05 -27.86
C GLY A 338 12.35 17.73 -27.12
N GLN A 339 12.94 17.64 -25.92
CA GLN A 339 12.88 16.43 -25.10
C GLN A 339 11.46 16.06 -24.70
N ALA A 340 10.64 17.04 -24.31
CA ALA A 340 9.25 16.81 -23.96
C ALA A 340 8.46 16.29 -25.17
N ALA A 341 8.56 16.96 -26.32
CA ALA A 341 7.91 16.55 -27.55
C ALA A 341 8.36 15.15 -28.01
N LEU A 342 9.67 14.92 -28.09
CA LEU A 342 10.27 13.64 -28.48
C LEU A 342 9.83 12.49 -27.54
N SER A 343 9.68 12.77 -26.24
CA SER A 343 9.22 11.76 -25.29
C SER A 343 7.76 11.33 -25.51
N LEU A 344 6.95 12.20 -26.11
CA LEU A 344 5.52 11.99 -26.33
C LEU A 344 5.21 11.40 -27.71
N ILE A 345 6.01 11.65 -28.75
CA ILE A 345 5.72 11.15 -30.10
C ILE A 345 5.64 9.62 -30.18
N TYR A 346 6.38 8.92 -29.31
CA TYR A 346 6.39 7.46 -29.19
C TYR A 346 5.31 6.89 -28.26
N THR A 347 4.39 7.71 -27.78
CA THR A 347 3.29 7.31 -26.89
C THR A 347 1.93 7.49 -27.56
N ASP A 348 0.89 6.94 -26.95
CA ASP A 348 -0.51 7.18 -27.34
C ASP A 348 -0.96 8.65 -27.11
N HIS A 349 -0.06 9.50 -26.63
CA HIS A 349 -0.31 10.90 -26.26
C HIS A 349 0.47 11.90 -27.12
N LYS A 350 0.86 11.51 -28.32
CA LYS A 350 1.64 12.36 -29.25
C LYS A 350 0.98 13.68 -29.60
N GLU A 351 -0.35 13.77 -29.56
CA GLU A 351 -1.08 15.02 -29.81
C GLU A 351 -0.64 16.14 -28.87
N TYR A 352 -0.33 15.84 -27.62
CA TYR A 352 0.14 16.84 -26.65
C TYR A 352 1.52 17.40 -27.01
N GLY A 353 2.39 16.58 -27.61
CA GLY A 353 3.68 17.03 -28.14
C GLY A 353 3.50 18.00 -29.31
N PHE A 354 2.59 17.70 -30.23
CA PHE A 354 2.29 18.59 -31.35
C PHE A 354 1.61 19.89 -30.90
N GLN A 355 0.66 19.81 -29.96
CA GLN A 355 0.00 20.98 -29.38
C GLN A 355 0.99 21.89 -28.66
N LEU A 356 1.98 21.34 -27.94
CA LEU A 356 3.05 22.13 -27.34
C LEU A 356 3.79 22.97 -28.40
N LEU A 357 4.19 22.34 -29.50
CA LEU A 357 4.92 22.98 -30.58
C LEU A 357 4.06 24.00 -31.34
N GLU A 358 2.80 23.67 -31.61
CA GLU A 358 1.83 24.58 -32.23
C GLU A 358 1.57 25.80 -31.36
N ASN A 359 1.37 25.60 -30.05
CA ASN A 359 1.22 26.70 -29.09
C ASN A 359 2.43 27.63 -29.11
N ILE A 360 3.66 27.08 -29.16
CA ILE A 360 4.88 27.88 -29.27
C ILE A 360 4.93 28.63 -30.60
N HIS A 361 4.57 27.98 -31.70
CA HIS A 361 4.54 28.61 -33.03
C HIS A 361 3.55 29.78 -33.09
N THR A 362 2.38 29.64 -32.47
CA THR A 362 1.37 30.72 -32.40
C THR A 362 1.79 31.90 -31.53
N CYS A 363 2.72 31.71 -30.57
CA CYS A 363 3.25 32.81 -29.76
C CYS A 363 4.16 33.79 -30.53
N GLY A 364 4.67 33.41 -31.71
CA GLY A 364 5.43 34.30 -32.57
C GLY A 364 6.23 33.58 -33.65
N GLU A 365 6.45 34.26 -34.77
CA GLU A 365 7.07 33.69 -35.98
C GLU A 365 8.49 33.13 -35.74
N ARG A 366 9.22 33.71 -34.77
CA ARG A 366 10.57 33.29 -34.35
C ARG A 366 10.61 32.50 -33.05
N ALA A 367 9.48 32.28 -32.38
CA ALA A 367 9.46 31.61 -31.08
C ALA A 367 9.92 30.15 -31.19
N LEU A 368 9.41 29.43 -32.19
CA LEU A 368 9.81 28.04 -32.46
C LEU A 368 11.29 27.95 -32.87
N GLU A 369 11.77 28.89 -33.67
CA GLU A 369 13.18 28.99 -34.08
C GLU A 369 14.11 29.21 -32.88
N GLN A 370 13.74 30.12 -31.97
CA GLN A 370 14.49 30.34 -30.73
C GLN A 370 14.49 29.11 -29.82
N VAL A 371 13.38 28.37 -29.75
CA VAL A 371 13.32 27.15 -28.95
C VAL A 371 14.27 26.08 -29.50
N ILE A 372 14.24 25.83 -30.81
CA ILE A 372 15.08 24.81 -31.44
C ILE A 372 16.57 25.18 -31.36
N LEU A 373 16.93 26.45 -31.63
CA LEU A 373 18.32 26.92 -31.58
C LEU A 373 18.93 26.88 -30.17
N ASN A 374 18.11 27.07 -29.14
CA ASN A 374 18.56 27.05 -27.74
C ASN A 374 18.40 25.68 -27.06
N ASP A 375 17.89 24.67 -27.77
CA ASP A 375 17.67 23.34 -27.22
C ASP A 375 18.97 22.53 -27.24
N VAL A 376 19.75 22.64 -26.16
CA VAL A 376 21.00 21.87 -25.99
C VAL A 376 20.72 20.38 -25.68
N ALA A 377 19.50 20.06 -25.27
CA ALA A 377 19.17 18.76 -24.69
C ALA A 377 18.51 17.79 -25.69
N CYS A 378 17.85 18.31 -26.74
CA CYS A 378 17.33 17.54 -27.87
C CYS A 378 18.27 17.65 -29.07
N THR A 379 18.68 16.52 -29.64
CA THR A 379 19.57 16.50 -30.81
C THR A 379 18.86 17.01 -32.06
N LEU A 380 19.65 17.43 -33.07
CA LEU A 380 19.13 17.77 -34.41
C LEU A 380 18.38 16.59 -35.04
N GLU A 381 18.89 15.37 -34.85
CA GLU A 381 18.22 14.13 -35.24
C GLU A 381 16.87 13.97 -34.53
N GLY A 382 16.80 14.23 -33.22
CA GLY A 382 15.54 14.18 -32.47
C GLY A 382 14.52 15.22 -32.94
N TRP A 383 14.97 16.42 -33.33
CA TRP A 383 14.09 17.42 -33.95
C TRP A 383 13.63 17.00 -35.36
N ALA A 384 14.47 16.31 -36.12
CA ALA A 384 14.09 15.75 -37.41
C ALA A 384 13.02 14.64 -37.24
N GLU A 385 13.17 13.75 -36.25
CA GLU A 385 12.17 12.73 -35.90
C GLU A 385 10.83 13.36 -35.52
N ILE A 386 10.84 14.42 -34.70
CA ILE A 386 9.63 15.18 -34.36
C ILE A 386 8.97 15.72 -35.64
N ALA A 387 9.75 16.27 -36.57
CA ALA A 387 9.23 16.83 -37.81
C ALA A 387 8.64 15.77 -38.73
N GLU A 388 9.24 14.59 -38.81
CA GLU A 388 8.71 13.45 -39.56
C GLU A 388 7.37 12.98 -38.99
N GLU A 389 7.26 12.85 -37.66
CA GLU A 389 5.99 12.47 -37.03
C GLU A 389 4.91 13.56 -37.16
N CYS A 390 5.30 14.85 -37.15
CA CYS A 390 4.38 15.94 -37.50
C CYS A 390 3.81 15.78 -38.91
N LEU A 391 4.65 15.42 -39.89
CA LEU A 391 4.24 15.18 -41.27
C LEU A 391 3.26 14.01 -41.37
N ASN A 392 3.57 12.90 -40.68
CA ASN A 392 2.72 11.71 -40.61
C ASN A 392 1.31 12.00 -40.05
N LYS A 393 1.18 13.01 -39.19
CA LYS A 393 -0.08 13.41 -38.54
C LYS A 393 -0.75 14.65 -39.15
N ASN A 394 -0.32 15.06 -40.35
CA ASN A 394 -0.84 16.21 -41.11
C ASN A 394 -0.49 17.60 -40.54
N TYR A 395 0.46 17.72 -39.62
CA TYR A 395 1.03 19.00 -39.17
C TYR A 395 2.12 19.49 -40.14
N ARG A 396 1.76 19.67 -41.42
CA ARG A 396 2.71 19.96 -42.52
C ARG A 396 3.49 21.26 -42.31
N LEU A 397 2.79 22.35 -41.99
CA LEU A 397 3.42 23.66 -41.77
C LEU A 397 4.43 23.62 -40.63
N LEU A 398 4.11 22.90 -39.56
CA LEU A 398 4.98 22.73 -38.41
C LEU A 398 6.21 21.90 -38.78
N SER A 399 6.02 20.79 -39.50
CA SER A 399 7.09 19.93 -40.01
C SER A 399 8.07 20.69 -40.92
N GLU A 400 7.55 21.38 -41.94
CA GLU A 400 8.35 22.19 -42.88
C GLU A 400 9.17 23.26 -42.14
N LYS A 401 8.56 23.92 -41.14
CA LYS A 401 9.25 24.93 -40.36
C LYS A 401 10.37 24.34 -39.50
N ILE A 402 10.12 23.21 -38.81
CA ILE A 402 11.14 22.53 -38.00
C ILE A 402 12.30 22.07 -38.90
N LEU A 403 12.00 21.39 -40.02
CA LEU A 403 13.03 20.92 -40.95
C LEU A 403 13.86 22.07 -41.51
N SER A 404 13.22 23.18 -41.93
CA SER A 404 13.93 24.37 -42.42
C SER A 404 14.90 24.94 -41.39
N ILE A 405 14.59 24.87 -40.09
CA ILE A 405 15.47 25.36 -39.03
C ILE A 405 16.61 24.36 -38.80
N VAL A 406 16.32 23.06 -38.73
CA VAL A 406 17.31 22.01 -38.50
C VAL A 406 18.33 21.94 -39.65
N THR A 407 17.88 21.99 -40.91
CA THR A 407 18.78 21.96 -42.09
C THR A 407 19.65 23.20 -42.19
N SER A 408 19.16 24.37 -41.76
CA SER A 408 19.96 25.59 -41.71
C SER A 408 21.12 25.53 -40.69
N GLN A 409 21.02 24.67 -39.67
CA GLN A 409 22.06 24.47 -38.67
C GLN A 409 23.08 23.41 -39.09
N ASP A 410 22.66 22.39 -39.83
CA ASP A 410 23.52 21.29 -40.27
C ASP A 410 24.49 21.70 -41.41
N GLY A 411 24.31 22.89 -41.99
CA GLY A 411 25.17 23.40 -43.07
C GLY A 411 25.07 22.61 -44.38
N VAL A 412 24.13 21.66 -44.47
CA VAL A 412 23.87 20.89 -45.68
C VAL A 412 23.05 21.75 -46.64
N VAL A 413 23.75 22.35 -47.60
CA VAL A 413 23.14 22.88 -48.82
C VAL A 413 22.46 21.72 -49.53
N GLU A 414 21.12 21.74 -49.62
CA GLU A 414 20.41 20.94 -50.60
C GLU A 414 20.91 21.33 -52.00
N ILE A 415 21.80 20.52 -52.58
CA ILE A 415 22.06 20.58 -54.01
C ILE A 415 20.80 20.02 -54.66
N SER A 416 19.95 20.91 -55.19
CA SER A 416 18.86 20.51 -56.06
C SER A 416 19.44 19.75 -57.24
N SER A 417 19.28 18.43 -57.26
CA SER A 417 19.79 17.51 -58.28
C SER A 417 18.99 17.59 -59.59
N LYS A 418 18.71 18.81 -60.07
CA LYS A 418 17.89 18.98 -61.28
C LYS A 418 18.50 19.75 -62.44
N ASP A 419 19.69 20.35 -62.37
CA ASP A 419 20.21 21.05 -63.57
C ASP A 419 21.72 21.00 -63.84
N GLU A 420 22.56 20.34 -63.02
CA GLU A 420 24.02 20.29 -63.30
C GLU A 420 24.49 19.07 -64.11
N ASP A 421 23.70 18.00 -64.21
CA ASP A 421 24.09 16.79 -64.95
C ASP A 421 24.06 16.94 -66.48
N VAL A 422 23.46 18.02 -67.01
CA VAL A 422 23.29 18.19 -68.46
C VAL A 422 24.47 18.93 -69.12
N LYS A 423 25.35 19.60 -68.36
CA LYS A 423 26.47 20.39 -68.95
C LYS A 423 27.85 19.73 -68.88
N ILE A 424 28.00 18.58 -68.24
CA ILE A 424 29.30 17.90 -68.12
C ILE A 424 29.51 16.82 -69.21
N MET A 425 28.45 16.45 -69.95
CA MET A 425 28.52 15.40 -70.99
C MET A 425 28.85 15.86 -72.42
N GLU A 426 29.33 17.08 -72.65
CA GLU A 426 29.71 17.54 -74.01
C GLU A 426 31.21 17.81 -74.23
N HIS A 427 32.10 17.54 -73.27
CA HIS A 427 33.54 17.84 -73.42
C HIS A 427 34.50 16.63 -73.28
N VAL A 428 34.03 15.39 -73.55
CA VAL A 428 34.91 14.20 -73.56
C VAL A 428 34.97 13.49 -74.92
N PHE A 429 34.36 14.04 -75.97
CA PHE A 429 34.60 13.58 -77.35
C PHE A 429 34.73 14.74 -78.33
N MET A 430 35.94 15.33 -78.40
CA MET A 430 36.62 15.68 -79.64
C MET A 430 38.12 15.84 -79.41
#